data_AF-A0A2I0GNW1-F1
#
_entry.id   AF-A0A2I0GNW1-F1
#
_cell.length_a   1.000
_cell.length_b   1.000
_cell.length_c   1.000
_cell.angle_alpha   90.00
_cell.angle_beta   90.00
_cell.angle_gamma   90.00
#
_symmetry.space_group_name_H-M   'P 1'
#
loop_
_entity.id
_entity.type
_entity.pdbx_description
1 polymer ?
#
loop_
_entity_poly.entity_id
_entity_poly.type
_entity_poly.pdbx_seq_one_letter_code
_entity_poly.pdbx_strand_id
1 'polypeptide(L)'
;MEEVPNTIEQRPVFMPKVNSDNLVKTDMVMFERHVGFATRQKKKSINDLQQVIRKKYGFKHVLELSSKSGNKLSFPLSPFSLKITDEHDGNPYSVENAFQASMVFEDGGPYTDLLTVAPRQARKDERLMTSGELIGYNYFGMEWGVEPLTTFYDWLYVNALKQNPQLHEEVIQYQGFTDITFNPQKSIHSAAYALALFVALHKRELLDNVEDPMAFYDLCNNFKISNTEHLLEEGWI
;
A
#
# COMPACT_ATOMS: atom_id res chain seq x y z
N MET A 1 5.77 8.79 -37.05
CA MET A 1 5.56 8.61 -35.60
C MET A 1 6.61 7.63 -35.16
N GLU A 2 7.74 8.10 -34.62
CA GLU A 2 8.81 7.20 -34.18
C GLU A 2 8.31 6.37 -33.00
N GLU A 3 8.37 5.05 -33.11
CA GLU A 3 8.12 4.16 -31.98
C GLU A 3 9.26 4.37 -30.98
N VAL A 4 8.93 4.96 -29.83
CA VAL A 4 9.86 5.04 -28.69
C VAL A 4 10.17 3.60 -28.29
N PRO A 5 11.44 3.18 -28.23
CA PRO A 5 11.79 1.79 -27.93
C PRO A 5 11.23 1.39 -26.56
N ASN A 6 10.71 0.17 -26.50
CA ASN A 6 10.23 -0.38 -25.24
C ASN A 6 11.40 -0.54 -24.27
N THR A 7 11.15 -0.22 -23.00
CA THR A 7 12.17 -0.28 -21.95
C THR A 7 11.87 -1.45 -21.04
N ILE A 8 12.91 -2.18 -20.62
CA ILE A 8 12.75 -3.23 -19.60
C ILE A 8 12.68 -2.53 -18.24
N GLU A 9 11.63 -2.84 -17.48
CA GLU A 9 11.42 -2.27 -16.14
C GLU A 9 11.14 -3.40 -15.13
N GLN A 10 11.44 -3.15 -13.86
CA GLN A 10 11.11 -4.02 -12.75
C GLN A 10 10.01 -3.44 -11.87
N ARG A 11 9.04 -4.28 -11.49
CA ARG A 11 8.03 -3.94 -10.48
C ARG A 11 7.85 -5.09 -9.50
N PRO A 12 7.58 -4.79 -8.22
CA PRO A 12 7.28 -5.82 -7.25
C PRO A 12 5.92 -6.45 -7.55
N VAL A 13 5.84 -7.77 -7.37
CA VAL A 13 4.58 -8.47 -7.11
C VAL A 13 4.59 -8.93 -5.66
N PHE A 14 3.54 -8.56 -4.93
CA PHE A 14 3.33 -8.93 -3.54
C PHE A 14 2.40 -10.14 -3.47
N MET A 15 2.82 -11.19 -2.79
CA MET A 15 2.12 -12.48 -2.76
C MET A 15 1.80 -12.89 -1.33
N PRO A 16 0.52 -13.02 -0.93
CA PRO A 16 0.16 -13.56 0.38
C PRO A 16 0.68 -14.98 0.52
N LYS A 17 1.14 -15.33 1.72
CA LYS A 17 1.56 -16.69 2.09
C LYS A 17 0.73 -17.18 3.26
N VAL A 18 0.34 -18.45 3.22
CA VAL A 18 -0.45 -19.10 4.27
C VAL A 18 0.38 -20.08 5.10
N ASN A 19 1.36 -20.75 4.48
CA ASN A 19 2.23 -21.76 5.12
C ASN A 19 3.70 -21.35 4.96
N SER A 20 4.08 -20.21 5.54
CA SER A 20 5.44 -19.66 5.45
C SER A 20 5.79 -18.81 6.66
N ASP A 21 7.09 -18.65 6.92
CA ASP A 21 7.65 -17.81 7.98
C ASP A 21 7.56 -16.30 7.68
N ASN A 22 7.12 -15.93 6.48
CA ASN A 22 6.70 -14.59 6.09
C ASN A 22 5.20 -14.54 5.78
N LEU A 23 4.54 -13.41 6.03
CA LEU A 23 3.15 -13.16 5.65
C LEU A 23 3.02 -12.84 4.17
N VAL A 24 3.92 -11.99 3.65
CA VAL A 24 3.99 -11.59 2.25
C VAL A 24 5.32 -12.01 1.68
N LYS A 25 5.33 -12.52 0.44
CA LYS A 25 6.54 -12.69 -0.37
C LYS A 25 6.56 -11.62 -1.45
N THR A 26 7.66 -10.89 -1.55
CA THR A 26 7.92 -9.96 -2.65
C THR A 26 8.84 -10.60 -3.69
N ASP A 27 8.56 -10.34 -4.96
CA ASP A 27 9.45 -10.68 -6.07
C ASP A 27 9.48 -9.54 -7.09
N MET A 28 10.67 -9.18 -7.55
CA MET A 28 10.86 -8.15 -8.57
C MET A 28 10.72 -8.78 -9.96
N VAL A 29 9.67 -8.39 -10.67
CA VAL A 29 9.35 -8.97 -11.98
C VAL A 29 9.77 -8.02 -13.09
N MET A 30 10.59 -8.52 -14.01
CA MET A 30 10.95 -7.82 -15.24
C MET A 30 9.85 -7.94 -16.28
N PHE A 31 9.48 -6.82 -16.90
CA PHE A 31 8.49 -6.78 -17.98
C PHE A 31 8.83 -5.66 -18.97
N GLU A 32 8.19 -5.73 -20.14
CA GLU A 32 8.32 -4.72 -21.17
C GLU A 32 7.40 -3.53 -20.86
N ARG A 33 7.99 -2.35 -20.66
CA ARG A 33 7.24 -1.10 -20.45
C ARG A 33 7.07 -0.39 -21.78
N HIS A 34 5.81 -0.21 -22.17
CA HIS A 34 5.41 0.59 -23.32
C HIS A 34 5.38 2.06 -22.91
N VAL A 35 6.32 2.84 -23.43
CA VAL A 35 6.54 4.24 -23.03
C VAL A 35 5.52 5.16 -23.71
N GLY A 36 4.97 6.08 -22.92
CA GLY A 36 4.15 7.21 -23.39
C GLY A 36 2.91 7.45 -22.52
N PHE A 37 2.27 8.59 -22.76
CA PHE A 37 1.18 9.09 -21.91
C PHE A 37 -0.18 8.46 -22.21
N ALA A 38 -0.32 7.76 -23.33
CA ALA A 38 -1.60 7.22 -23.74
C ALA A 38 -2.06 6.11 -22.77
N THR A 39 -3.33 6.15 -22.37
CA THR A 39 -3.94 5.11 -21.52
C THR A 39 -3.75 3.71 -22.09
N ARG A 40 -3.77 3.57 -23.43
CA ARG A 40 -3.52 2.32 -24.13
C ARG A 40 -2.13 1.74 -23.87
N GLN A 41 -1.09 2.58 -23.82
CA GLN A 41 0.28 2.14 -23.56
C GLN A 41 0.43 1.65 -22.12
N LYS A 42 -0.08 2.40 -21.14
CA LYS A 42 -0.09 1.97 -19.73
C LYS A 42 -0.83 0.66 -19.53
N LYS A 43 -1.98 0.47 -20.19
CA LYS A 43 -2.74 -0.78 -20.13
C LYS A 43 -1.96 -1.96 -20.73
N LYS A 44 -1.20 -1.73 -21.81
CA LYS A 44 -0.34 -2.75 -22.40
C LYS A 44 0.77 -3.17 -21.43
N SER A 45 1.44 -2.21 -20.80
CA SER A 45 2.46 -2.49 -19.77
C SER A 45 1.90 -3.29 -18.58
N ILE A 46 0.69 -2.96 -18.10
CA ILE A 46 0.01 -3.72 -17.05
C ILE A 46 -0.27 -5.16 -17.49
N ASN A 47 -0.77 -5.35 -18.72
CA ASN A 47 -1.07 -6.67 -19.24
C ASN A 47 0.19 -7.54 -19.34
N ASP A 48 1.31 -6.95 -19.81
CA ASP A 48 2.58 -7.66 -19.96
C ASP A 48 3.15 -8.05 -18.58
N LEU A 49 3.13 -7.13 -17.61
CA LEU A 49 3.49 -7.42 -16.22
C LEU A 49 2.66 -8.59 -15.65
N GLN A 50 1.33 -8.52 -15.80
CA GLN A 50 0.45 -9.59 -15.33
C GLN A 50 0.70 -10.91 -16.06
N GLN A 51 0.97 -10.88 -17.37
CA GLN A 51 1.27 -12.09 -18.14
C GLN A 51 2.55 -12.77 -17.63
N VAL A 52 3.61 -12.00 -17.37
CA VAL A 52 4.86 -12.52 -16.81
C VAL A 52 4.60 -13.16 -15.44
N ILE A 53 3.86 -12.49 -14.56
CA ILE A 53 3.50 -13.01 -13.23
C ILE A 53 2.71 -14.31 -13.34
N ARG A 54 1.65 -14.34 -14.17
CA ARG A 54 0.81 -15.54 -14.35
C ARG A 54 1.61 -16.70 -14.90
N LYS A 55 2.53 -16.45 -15.85
CA LYS A 55 3.42 -17.48 -16.41
C LYS A 55 4.42 -17.99 -15.37
N LYS A 56 5.01 -17.10 -14.55
CA LYS A 56 6.01 -17.45 -13.54
C LYS A 56 5.41 -18.22 -12.36
N TYR A 57 4.21 -17.86 -11.92
CA TYR A 57 3.61 -18.36 -10.68
C TYR A 57 2.37 -19.24 -10.86
N GLY A 58 1.83 -19.36 -12.07
CA GLY A 58 0.59 -20.09 -12.32
C GLY A 58 -0.65 -19.42 -11.71
N PHE A 59 -0.57 -18.13 -11.38
CA PHE A 59 -1.70 -17.40 -10.81
C PHE A 59 -2.82 -17.21 -11.83
N LYS A 60 -4.05 -17.38 -11.36
CA LYS A 60 -5.26 -17.10 -12.14
C LYS A 60 -5.66 -15.64 -12.00
N HIS A 61 -5.52 -15.08 -10.80
CA HIS A 61 -5.96 -13.73 -10.44
C HIS A 61 -4.82 -12.91 -9.87
N VAL A 62 -4.49 -11.81 -10.55
CA VAL A 62 -3.52 -10.80 -10.13
C VAL A 62 -4.24 -9.45 -10.13
N LEU A 63 -4.25 -8.76 -8.99
CA LEU A 63 -4.90 -7.46 -8.83
C LEU A 63 -3.88 -6.35 -9.09
N GLU A 64 -4.22 -5.42 -9.98
CA GLU A 64 -3.43 -4.22 -10.24
C GLU A 64 -4.11 -3.00 -9.65
N LEU A 65 -3.47 -2.34 -8.69
CA LEU A 65 -3.94 -1.13 -7.99
C LEU A 65 -3.68 0.16 -8.77
N SER A 66 -4.02 0.16 -10.06
CA SER A 66 -3.92 1.34 -10.89
C SER A 66 -5.27 1.69 -11.49
N SER A 67 -5.60 2.98 -11.51
CA SER A 67 -6.73 3.52 -12.29
C SER A 67 -6.70 3.12 -13.77
N LYS A 68 -5.56 2.63 -14.27
CA LYS A 68 -5.36 2.21 -15.67
C LYS A 68 -5.55 0.71 -15.90
N SER A 69 -5.77 -0.10 -14.86
CA SER A 69 -5.99 -1.54 -14.96
C SER A 69 -7.34 -1.90 -15.62
N GLY A 70 -8.36 -1.05 -15.42
CA GLY A 70 -9.75 -1.34 -15.77
C GLY A 70 -10.45 -2.28 -14.78
N ASN A 71 -9.78 -2.72 -13.71
CA ASN A 71 -10.42 -3.46 -12.62
C ASN A 71 -11.19 -2.47 -11.72
N LYS A 72 -12.47 -2.75 -11.51
CA LYS A 72 -13.39 -1.93 -10.70
C LYS A 72 -12.95 -1.80 -9.24
N LEU A 73 -12.20 -2.77 -8.71
CA LEU A 73 -11.69 -2.74 -7.34
C LEU A 73 -10.53 -1.76 -7.14
N SER A 74 -9.82 -1.37 -8.20
CA SER A 74 -8.61 -0.53 -8.09
C SER A 74 -8.89 0.84 -7.47
N PHE A 75 -10.08 1.41 -7.72
CA PHE A 75 -10.48 2.69 -7.14
C PHE A 75 -10.85 2.56 -5.65
N PRO A 76 -11.82 1.73 -5.24
CA PRO A 76 -12.22 1.62 -3.83
C PRO A 76 -11.11 1.07 -2.91
N LEU A 77 -10.16 0.30 -3.45
CA LEU A 77 -8.98 -0.16 -2.70
C LEU A 77 -7.82 0.85 -2.70
N SER A 78 -7.91 1.95 -3.45
CA SER A 78 -6.87 2.96 -3.42
C SER A 78 -6.82 3.64 -2.04
N PRO A 79 -5.64 3.99 -1.49
CA PRO A 79 -5.54 4.72 -0.22
C PRO A 79 -6.33 6.04 -0.21
N PHE A 80 -6.50 6.67 -1.37
CA PHE A 80 -7.29 7.88 -1.54
C PHE A 80 -8.81 7.66 -1.44
N SER A 81 -9.30 6.41 -1.49
CA SER A 81 -10.73 6.08 -1.48
C SER A 81 -11.13 5.11 -0.37
N LEU A 82 -10.27 4.15 -0.02
CA LEU A 82 -10.53 3.17 1.03
C LEU A 82 -10.73 3.91 2.35
N LYS A 83 -11.82 3.61 3.05
CA LYS A 83 -12.24 4.33 4.25
C LYS A 83 -11.88 3.56 5.51
N ILE A 84 -11.35 4.28 6.49
CA ILE A 84 -11.25 3.87 7.89
C ILE A 84 -12.12 4.82 8.70
N THR A 85 -12.99 4.27 9.53
CA THR A 85 -13.78 5.01 10.51
C THR A 85 -13.04 4.93 11.84
N ASP A 86 -12.76 6.08 12.41
CA ASP A 86 -12.15 6.18 13.74
C ASP A 86 -13.22 6.02 14.83
N GLU A 87 -12.90 5.32 15.92
CA GLU A 87 -13.86 5.08 17.01
C GLU A 87 -14.06 6.29 17.92
N HIS A 88 -13.09 7.21 18.00
CA HIS A 88 -13.18 8.37 18.87
C HIS A 88 -14.22 9.38 18.39
N ASP A 89 -14.35 9.58 17.08
CA ASP A 89 -15.27 10.55 16.51
C ASP A 89 -16.31 9.99 15.52
N GLY A 90 -16.17 8.72 15.13
CA GLY A 90 -17.10 8.01 14.25
C GLY A 90 -17.06 8.46 12.79
N ASN A 91 -16.10 9.29 12.38
CA ASN A 91 -16.04 9.85 11.03
C ASN A 91 -15.19 8.97 10.08
N PRO A 92 -15.59 8.85 8.79
CA PRO A 92 -14.86 8.04 7.81
C PRO A 92 -13.79 8.85 7.05
N TYR A 93 -12.52 8.50 7.28
CA TYR A 93 -11.36 9.09 6.61
C TYR A 93 -10.81 8.20 5.52
N SER A 94 -10.20 8.79 4.48
CA SER A 94 -9.41 7.95 3.56
C SER A 94 -8.15 7.48 4.28
N VAL A 95 -7.64 6.30 3.93
CA VAL A 95 -6.34 5.81 4.47
C VAL A 95 -5.23 6.83 4.23
N GLU A 96 -5.22 7.49 3.07
CA GLU A 96 -4.26 8.56 2.77
C GLU A 96 -4.41 9.74 3.75
N ASN A 97 -5.62 10.24 3.99
CA ASN A 97 -5.82 11.36 4.92
C ASN A 97 -5.42 10.96 6.35
N ALA A 98 -5.81 9.76 6.81
CA ALA A 98 -5.45 9.26 8.13
C ALA A 98 -3.92 9.18 8.29
N PHE A 99 -3.22 8.64 7.28
CA PHE A 99 -1.77 8.53 7.29
C PHE A 99 -1.08 9.91 7.35
N GLN A 100 -1.42 10.81 6.42
CA GLN A 100 -0.77 12.13 6.34
C GLN A 100 -1.08 13.01 7.56
N ALA A 101 -2.32 12.98 8.06
CA ALA A 101 -2.71 13.77 9.23
C ALA A 101 -2.03 13.29 10.51
N SER A 102 -1.63 12.02 10.56
CA SER A 102 -0.99 11.44 11.74
C SER A 102 0.50 11.69 11.80
N MET A 103 1.15 12.16 10.73
CA MET A 103 2.59 12.36 10.72
C MET A 103 3.03 13.42 11.74
N VAL A 104 4.06 13.10 12.52
CA VAL A 104 4.70 13.99 13.50
C VAL A 104 6.15 14.18 13.12
N PHE A 105 6.56 15.43 12.97
CA PHE A 105 7.89 15.86 12.57
C PHE A 105 8.57 16.63 13.72
N GLU A 106 9.88 16.86 13.59
CA GLU A 106 10.66 17.63 14.57
C GLU A 106 10.05 19.00 14.90
N ASP A 107 9.56 19.70 13.88
CA ASP A 107 9.04 21.06 13.98
C ASP A 107 7.51 21.15 13.80
N GLY A 108 6.77 20.04 13.81
CA GLY A 108 5.32 20.10 13.68
C GLY A 108 4.56 18.77 13.63
N GLY A 109 3.24 18.89 13.45
CA GLY A 109 2.32 17.75 13.45
C GLY A 109 1.85 17.34 14.86
N PRO A 110 0.87 16.42 14.97
CA PRO A 110 0.07 15.87 13.87
C PRO A 110 -0.80 16.95 13.21
N TYR A 111 -0.96 16.88 11.88
CA TYR A 111 -1.75 17.86 11.12
C TYR A 111 -3.19 17.37 10.95
N THR A 112 -3.96 17.36 12.05
CA THR A 112 -5.33 16.82 12.07
C THR A 112 -6.29 17.54 11.12
N ASP A 113 -5.97 18.77 10.72
CA ASP A 113 -6.72 19.51 9.68
C ASP A 113 -6.69 18.78 8.32
N LEU A 114 -5.66 17.98 8.05
CA LEU A 114 -5.55 17.15 6.85
C LEU A 114 -6.56 16.00 6.79
N LEU A 115 -7.25 15.66 7.88
CA LEU A 115 -8.24 14.57 7.88
C LEU A 115 -9.41 14.83 6.91
N THR A 116 -9.80 16.08 6.73
CA THR A 116 -11.05 16.46 6.04
C THR A 116 -10.86 17.06 4.65
N VAL A 117 -9.62 17.37 4.25
CA VAL A 117 -9.32 17.88 2.91
C VAL A 117 -9.35 16.77 1.86
N ALA A 118 -9.31 17.14 0.57
CA ALA A 118 -9.23 16.12 -0.47
C ALA A 118 -7.95 15.27 -0.28
N PRO A 119 -8.00 13.93 -0.38
CA PRO A 119 -6.85 13.06 -0.14
C PRO A 119 -5.57 13.44 -0.91
N ARG A 120 -5.73 13.96 -2.13
CA ARG A 120 -4.61 14.44 -2.96
C ARG A 120 -4.00 15.76 -2.49
N GLN A 121 -4.77 16.58 -1.78
CA GLN A 121 -4.29 17.80 -1.13
C GLN A 121 -3.53 17.43 0.14
N ALA A 122 -4.06 16.52 0.97
CA ALA A 122 -3.37 16.02 2.16
C ALA A 122 -1.97 15.48 1.82
N ARG A 123 -1.85 14.62 0.81
CA ARG A 123 -0.56 14.07 0.35
C ARG A 123 0.45 15.12 -0.15
N LYS A 124 -0.02 16.30 -0.54
CA LYS A 124 0.80 17.37 -1.12
C LYS A 124 0.95 18.57 -0.20
N ASP A 125 0.54 18.43 1.06
CA ASP A 125 0.67 19.51 2.01
C ASP A 125 2.15 19.85 2.19
N GLU A 126 2.47 21.13 2.12
CA GLU A 126 3.86 21.60 2.15
C GLU A 126 4.54 21.30 3.49
N ARG A 127 3.78 21.24 4.58
CA ARG A 127 4.30 20.98 5.94
C ARG A 127 4.94 19.61 6.05
N LEU A 128 4.52 18.65 5.22
CA LEU A 128 5.11 17.31 5.17
C LEU A 128 6.57 17.32 4.71
N MET A 129 7.00 18.36 3.99
CA MET A 129 8.37 18.49 3.48
C MET A 129 9.17 19.59 4.18
N THR A 130 8.51 20.47 4.95
CA THR A 130 9.14 21.67 5.53
C THR A 130 9.26 21.65 7.04
N SER A 131 8.75 20.61 7.71
CA SER A 131 8.69 20.55 9.19
C SER A 131 9.79 19.69 9.83
N GLY A 132 10.90 19.48 9.12
CA GLY A 132 12.03 18.68 9.59
C GLY A 132 11.84 17.18 9.35
N GLU A 133 12.62 16.36 10.07
CA GLU A 133 12.56 14.91 9.95
C GLU A 133 11.28 14.33 10.56
N LEU A 134 10.75 13.25 10.00
CA LEU A 134 9.64 12.51 10.59
C LEU A 134 10.13 11.76 11.82
N ILE A 135 9.49 12.01 12.97
CA ILE A 135 9.86 11.39 14.25
C ILE A 135 8.85 10.35 14.73
N GLY A 136 7.68 10.27 14.11
CA GLY A 136 6.68 9.25 14.37
C GLY A 136 5.31 9.59 13.82
N TYR A 137 4.30 8.93 14.37
CA TYR A 137 2.91 9.19 14.05
C TYR A 137 2.07 9.30 15.32
N ASN A 138 1.03 10.13 15.28
CA ASN A 138 0.01 10.24 16.32
C ASN A 138 -1.37 10.20 15.66
N TYR A 139 -2.06 9.07 15.78
CA TYR A 139 -3.40 8.87 15.26
C TYR A 139 -4.40 8.92 16.43
N PHE A 140 -5.09 10.05 16.60
CA PHE A 140 -6.05 10.24 17.70
C PHE A 140 -5.49 9.94 19.11
N GLY A 141 -4.24 10.30 19.37
CA GLY A 141 -3.55 10.06 20.65
C GLY A 141 -2.80 8.74 20.71
N MET A 142 -2.91 7.90 19.69
CA MET A 142 -2.15 6.67 19.54
C MET A 142 -0.80 6.96 18.90
N GLU A 143 0.26 6.84 19.70
CA GLU A 143 1.63 7.11 19.27
C GLU A 143 2.28 5.89 18.62
N TRP A 144 2.91 6.11 17.47
CA TRP A 144 3.70 5.12 16.75
C TRP A 144 5.10 5.68 16.48
N GLY A 145 6.11 4.83 16.66
CA GLY A 145 7.46 5.12 16.18
C GLY A 145 7.54 5.08 14.65
N VAL A 146 8.66 5.60 14.15
CA VAL A 146 9.06 5.48 12.74
C VAL A 146 9.34 4.04 12.34
N GLU A 147 9.96 3.27 13.22
CA GLU A 147 10.35 1.88 12.96
C GLU A 147 9.37 0.86 13.58
N PRO A 148 9.01 -0.22 12.86
CA PRO A 148 9.36 -0.52 11.46
C PRO A 148 8.66 0.41 10.45
N LEU A 149 9.41 0.82 9.42
CA LEU A 149 9.04 1.89 8.48
C LEU A 149 7.65 1.78 7.82
N THR A 150 7.08 0.57 7.69
CA THR A 150 5.77 0.37 7.04
C THR A 150 4.64 0.06 8.01
N THR A 151 4.92 -0.30 9.27
CA THR A 151 3.94 -0.95 10.14
C THR A 151 2.72 -0.06 10.42
N PHE A 152 2.91 1.24 10.66
CA PHE A 152 1.77 2.15 10.88
C PHE A 152 0.86 2.27 9.65
N TYR A 153 1.46 2.41 8.46
CA TYR A 153 0.70 2.46 7.21
C TYR A 153 -0.04 1.14 6.94
N ASP A 154 0.65 0.02 7.14
CA ASP A 154 0.09 -1.32 6.98
C ASP A 154 -1.07 -1.54 7.95
N TRP A 155 -0.95 -1.08 9.20
CA TRP A 155 -2.00 -1.12 10.22
C TRP A 155 -3.24 -0.33 9.80
N LEU A 156 -3.08 0.92 9.35
CA LEU A 156 -4.19 1.74 8.86
C LEU A 156 -4.91 1.04 7.70
N TYR A 157 -4.15 0.52 6.73
CA TYR A 157 -4.72 -0.10 5.54
C TYR A 157 -5.42 -1.43 5.86
N VAL A 158 -4.83 -2.28 6.71
CA VAL A 158 -5.42 -3.55 7.16
C VAL A 158 -6.72 -3.29 7.91
N ASN A 159 -6.75 -2.33 8.83
CA ASN A 159 -7.95 -1.99 9.58
C ASN A 159 -9.03 -1.36 8.71
N ALA A 160 -8.66 -0.48 7.78
CA ALA A 160 -9.59 0.04 6.78
C ALA A 160 -10.24 -1.09 5.98
N LEU A 161 -9.46 -2.09 5.52
CA LEU A 161 -10.00 -3.20 4.76
C LEU A 161 -10.85 -4.16 5.63
N LYS A 162 -10.49 -4.36 6.90
CA LYS A 162 -11.29 -5.11 7.88
C LYS A 162 -12.68 -4.49 8.08
N GLN A 163 -12.76 -3.15 8.13
CA GLN A 163 -14.03 -2.41 8.26
C GLN A 163 -14.88 -2.39 6.97
N ASN A 164 -14.35 -2.81 5.82
CA ASN A 164 -15.04 -2.81 4.53
C ASN A 164 -15.23 -4.24 3.98
N PRO A 165 -16.13 -5.05 4.56
CA PRO A 165 -16.23 -6.48 4.25
C PRO A 165 -16.52 -6.79 2.78
N GLN A 166 -17.34 -5.97 2.14
CA GLN A 166 -17.64 -6.10 0.70
C GLN A 166 -16.39 -6.01 -0.19
N LEU A 167 -15.39 -5.22 0.23
CA LEU A 167 -14.12 -5.11 -0.50
C LEU A 167 -13.19 -6.27 -0.16
N HIS A 168 -13.14 -6.69 1.11
CA HIS A 168 -12.25 -7.78 1.48
C HIS A 168 -12.67 -9.13 0.90
N GLU A 169 -13.97 -9.39 0.72
CA GLU A 169 -14.51 -10.64 0.16
C GLU A 169 -14.04 -10.84 -1.30
N GLU A 170 -13.91 -9.73 -2.02
CA GLU A 170 -13.37 -9.70 -3.38
C GLU A 170 -11.85 -9.85 -3.38
N VAL A 171 -11.15 -9.13 -2.49
CA VAL A 171 -9.67 -9.11 -2.41
C VAL A 171 -9.07 -10.48 -2.08
N ILE A 172 -9.69 -11.25 -1.18
CA ILE A 172 -9.17 -12.56 -0.74
C ILE A 172 -9.07 -13.61 -1.88
N GLN A 173 -9.76 -13.37 -2.99
CA GLN A 173 -9.75 -14.22 -4.19
C GLN A 173 -8.46 -14.07 -5.02
N TYR A 174 -7.70 -13.00 -4.81
CA TYR A 174 -6.48 -12.71 -5.57
C TYR A 174 -5.24 -13.40 -4.97
N GLN A 175 -4.26 -13.70 -5.84
CA GLN A 175 -3.05 -14.46 -5.50
C GLN A 175 -1.78 -13.63 -5.56
N GLY A 176 -1.83 -12.47 -6.22
CA GLY A 176 -0.74 -11.52 -6.32
C GLY A 176 -1.27 -10.11 -6.54
N PHE A 177 -0.54 -9.14 -6.02
CA PHE A 177 -0.91 -7.73 -6.02
C PHE A 177 0.22 -6.91 -6.60
N THR A 178 -0.12 -5.99 -7.51
CA THR A 178 0.81 -5.10 -8.18
C THR A 178 0.29 -3.67 -8.17
N ASP A 179 1.22 -2.72 -8.23
CA ASP A 179 0.94 -1.31 -8.51
C ASP A 179 2.02 -0.80 -9.45
N ILE A 180 1.67 -0.58 -10.71
CA ILE A 180 2.60 -0.12 -11.74
C ILE A 180 3.13 1.30 -11.45
N THR A 181 2.41 2.07 -10.63
CA THR A 181 2.77 3.44 -10.24
C THR A 181 3.68 3.49 -9.02
N PHE A 182 3.73 2.41 -8.23
CA PHE A 182 4.64 2.28 -7.11
C PHE A 182 6.10 2.19 -7.59
N ASN A 183 6.96 3.03 -7.01
CA ASN A 183 8.39 3.00 -7.23
C ASN A 183 9.11 2.71 -5.89
N PRO A 184 9.65 1.50 -5.70
CA PRO A 184 10.29 1.12 -4.45
C PRO A 184 11.56 1.92 -4.12
N GLN A 185 12.15 2.60 -5.12
CA GLN A 185 13.31 3.48 -4.89
C GLN A 185 12.92 4.82 -4.26
N LYS A 186 11.64 5.21 -4.34
CA LYS A 186 11.17 6.55 -3.92
C LYS A 186 10.09 6.52 -2.84
N SER A 187 9.58 5.34 -2.52
CA SER A 187 8.48 5.19 -1.59
C SER A 187 8.52 3.79 -1.01
N ILE A 188 8.26 3.70 0.29
CA ILE A 188 8.25 2.43 1.02
C ILE A 188 6.83 1.91 1.26
N HIS A 189 5.85 2.80 1.41
CA HIS A 189 4.45 2.45 1.66
C HIS A 189 3.76 2.00 0.38
N SER A 190 3.32 0.74 0.36
CA SER A 190 2.65 0.14 -0.81
C SER A 190 1.30 -0.44 -0.43
N ALA A 191 0.23 0.14 -0.98
CA ALA A 191 -1.12 -0.42 -0.86
C ALA A 191 -1.21 -1.86 -1.40
N ALA A 192 -0.42 -2.19 -2.43
CA ALA A 192 -0.39 -3.55 -2.98
C ALA A 192 0.26 -4.54 -2.00
N TYR A 193 1.27 -4.10 -1.25
CA TYR A 193 1.84 -4.88 -0.15
C TYR A 193 0.82 -5.07 0.98
N ALA A 194 0.18 -3.99 1.43
CA ALA A 194 -0.81 -4.04 2.50
C ALA A 194 -2.02 -4.94 2.16
N LEU A 195 -2.45 -4.98 0.89
CA LEU A 195 -3.44 -5.95 0.43
C LEU A 195 -2.96 -7.40 0.55
N ALA A 196 -1.74 -7.67 0.12
CA ALA A 196 -1.15 -9.01 0.25
C ALA A 196 -1.01 -9.40 1.73
N LEU A 197 -0.66 -8.45 2.59
CA LEU A 197 -0.60 -8.64 4.04
C LEU A 197 -1.97 -9.00 4.61
N PHE A 198 -3.00 -8.21 4.30
CA PHE A 198 -4.37 -8.48 4.73
C PHE A 198 -4.83 -9.87 4.31
N VAL A 199 -4.60 -10.27 3.05
CA VAL A 199 -5.00 -11.60 2.56
C VAL A 199 -4.25 -12.72 3.26
N ALA A 200 -2.98 -12.52 3.61
CA ALA A 200 -2.22 -13.49 4.39
C ALA A 200 -2.78 -13.64 5.80
N LEU A 201 -3.04 -12.52 6.49
CA LEU A 201 -3.64 -12.50 7.83
C LEU A 201 -5.02 -13.16 7.83
N HIS A 202 -5.89 -12.78 6.89
CA HIS A 202 -7.23 -13.37 6.75
C HIS A 202 -7.16 -14.88 6.54
N LYS A 203 -6.34 -15.36 5.60
CA LYS A 203 -6.26 -16.79 5.29
C LYS A 203 -5.59 -17.63 6.38
N ARG A 204 -4.95 -16.98 7.35
CA ARG A 204 -4.35 -17.61 8.53
C ARG A 204 -5.20 -17.42 9.79
N GLU A 205 -6.36 -16.77 9.69
CA GLU A 205 -7.23 -16.46 10.83
C GLU A 205 -6.52 -15.58 11.88
N LEU A 206 -5.70 -14.62 11.43
CA LEU A 206 -4.89 -13.71 12.25
C LEU A 206 -5.38 -12.25 12.20
N LEU A 207 -6.67 -12.02 11.91
CA LEU A 207 -7.27 -10.68 11.89
C LEU A 207 -7.88 -10.27 13.25
N ASP A 208 -7.87 -11.17 14.23
CA ASP A 208 -8.38 -10.88 15.56
C ASP A 208 -7.45 -9.89 16.27
N ASN A 209 -8.04 -8.87 16.89
CA ASN A 209 -7.35 -7.81 17.65
C ASN A 209 -6.34 -6.96 16.85
N VAL A 210 -6.32 -7.00 15.52
CA VAL A 210 -5.41 -6.15 14.70
C VAL A 210 -5.69 -4.65 14.81
N GLU A 211 -6.84 -4.27 15.36
CA GLU A 211 -7.18 -2.91 15.75
C GLU A 211 -6.33 -2.41 16.92
N ASP A 212 -5.85 -3.31 17.78
CA ASP A 212 -4.91 -2.96 18.83
C ASP A 212 -3.50 -2.79 18.23
N PRO A 213 -2.87 -1.61 18.37
CA PRO A 213 -1.55 -1.31 17.82
C PRO A 213 -0.47 -2.28 18.23
N MET A 214 -0.44 -2.62 19.52
CA MET A 214 0.60 -3.48 20.09
C MET A 214 0.42 -4.91 19.62
N ALA A 215 -0.83 -5.40 19.59
CA ALA A 215 -1.13 -6.72 19.05
C ALA A 215 -0.75 -6.81 17.56
N PHE A 216 -1.03 -5.79 16.75
CA PHE A 216 -0.63 -5.77 15.34
C PHE A 216 0.89 -5.69 15.17
N TYR A 217 1.55 -4.84 15.95
CA TYR A 217 3.00 -4.72 15.96
C TYR A 217 3.69 -6.05 16.29
N ASP A 218 3.29 -6.69 17.38
CA ASP A 218 3.82 -7.99 17.82
C ASP A 218 3.52 -9.09 16.79
N LEU A 219 2.30 -9.08 16.24
CA LEU A 219 1.90 -10.00 15.18
C LEU A 219 2.82 -9.90 13.97
N CYS A 220 3.07 -8.68 13.47
CA CYS A 220 3.96 -8.46 12.33
C CYS A 220 5.41 -8.88 12.64
N ASN A 221 5.90 -8.60 13.85
CA ASN A 221 7.27 -8.95 14.27
C ASN A 221 7.52 -10.46 14.42
N ASN A 222 6.47 -11.26 14.56
CA ASN A 222 6.58 -12.72 14.58
C ASN A 222 6.89 -13.32 13.20
N PHE A 223 6.86 -12.53 12.13
CA PHE A 223 7.11 -12.99 10.76
C PHE A 223 8.29 -12.25 10.11
N LYS A 224 8.96 -12.93 9.20
CA LYS A 224 9.98 -12.30 8.36
C LYS A 224 9.33 -11.30 7.41
N ILE A 225 9.86 -10.08 7.41
CA ILE A 225 9.46 -9.02 6.48
C ILE A 225 10.09 -9.30 5.11
N SER A 226 9.27 -9.23 4.07
CA SER A 226 9.71 -9.30 2.67
C SER A 226 8.96 -8.22 1.89
N ASN A 227 9.35 -6.97 2.12
CA ASN A 227 8.87 -5.78 1.43
C ASN A 227 9.95 -5.28 0.43
N THR A 228 9.89 -4.01 0.03
CA THR A 228 10.88 -3.37 -0.86
C THR A 228 11.76 -2.32 -0.18
N GLU A 229 11.81 -2.32 1.14
CA GLU A 229 12.54 -1.32 1.95
C GLU A 229 14.02 -1.21 1.58
N HIS A 230 14.69 -2.34 1.38
CA HIS A 230 16.09 -2.40 0.95
C HIS A 230 16.40 -1.76 -0.41
N LEU A 231 15.38 -1.34 -1.18
CA LEU A 231 15.55 -0.67 -2.48
C LEU A 231 15.41 0.85 -2.39
N LEU A 232 15.09 1.40 -1.22
CA LEU A 232 14.83 2.82 -1.04
C LEU A 232 16.12 3.66 -1.18
N GLU A 233 16.10 4.66 -2.05
CA GLU A 233 17.26 5.51 -2.38
C GLU A 233 17.07 6.92 -1.76
N GLU A 234 17.35 7.06 -0.46
CA GLU A 234 17.32 8.30 0.38
C GLU A 234 16.02 9.15 0.36
N GLY A 235 15.63 9.72 1.52
CA GLY A 235 14.47 10.62 1.62
C GLY A 235 13.13 9.90 1.44
N TRP A 236 12.64 9.29 2.51
CA TRP A 236 11.41 8.48 2.55
C TRP A 236 10.12 9.29 2.76
N ILE A 237 10.25 10.59 2.99
CA ILE A 237 9.19 11.59 3.09
C ILE A 237 9.20 12.44 1.81
#